data_AF-A0A3D0Q5L3-F1
#
_entry.id   AF-A0A3D0Q5L3-F1
#
_cell.length_a   1.000
_cell.length_b   1.000
_cell.length_c   1.000
_cell.angle_alpha   90.00
_cell.angle_beta   90.00
_cell.angle_gamma   90.00
#
_symmetry.space_group_name_H-M   'P 1'
#
loop_
_entity.id
_entity.type
_entity.pdbx_description
1 polymer ?
#
loop_
_entity_poly.entity_id
_entity_poly.type
_entity_poly.pdbx_seq_one_letter_code
_entity_poly.pdbx_strand_id
1 'polypeptide(L)'
;MRHYPEELKKAAISKLIESGLSLRQFAQREGISLSTLYSWRVKYTEADFRLTKSNTPENWTAEQKFSAVIETAAMSEVEVSEYCRKKGLFPEQIQQWKQSCISGNQSEADKRKQQAQ
;
A
#
# COMPACT_ATOMS: atom_id res chain seq x y z
N MET A 1 8.26 -4.50 -36.22
CA MET A 1 7.89 -4.12 -34.83
C MET A 1 8.22 -5.32 -33.94
N ARG A 2 9.09 -5.18 -32.92
CA ARG A 2 9.36 -6.31 -32.00
C ARG A 2 8.10 -6.52 -31.16
N HIS A 3 7.35 -7.58 -31.46
CA HIS A 3 6.20 -7.97 -30.65
C HIS A 3 6.71 -8.65 -29.39
N TYR A 4 6.76 -7.90 -28.29
CA TYR A 4 6.99 -8.49 -26.99
C TYR A 4 5.72 -9.24 -26.56
N PRO A 5 5.82 -10.53 -26.17
CA PRO A 5 4.77 -11.27 -25.49
C PRO A 5 4.27 -10.50 -24.27
N GLU A 6 2.97 -10.62 -23.96
CA GLU A 6 2.37 -9.93 -22.82
C GLU A 6 3.03 -10.32 -21.49
N GLU A 7 3.36 -11.59 -21.33
CA GLU A 7 4.04 -12.13 -20.14
C GLU A 7 5.41 -11.50 -19.91
N LEU A 8 6.18 -11.26 -20.98
CA LEU A 8 7.48 -10.60 -20.87
C LEU A 8 7.34 -9.12 -20.48
N LYS A 9 6.27 -8.44 -20.92
CA LYS A 9 6.01 -7.05 -20.52
C LYS A 9 5.64 -6.97 -19.05
N LYS A 10 4.77 -7.86 -18.56
CA LYS A 10 4.39 -7.94 -17.14
C LYS A 10 5.61 -8.26 -16.27
N ALA A 11 6.39 -9.28 -16.62
CA ALA A 11 7.60 -9.65 -15.90
C ALA A 11 8.63 -8.51 -15.86
N ALA A 12 8.78 -7.73 -16.94
CA ALA A 12 9.67 -6.57 -16.95
C ALA A 12 9.19 -5.45 -16.01
N ILE A 13 7.88 -5.22 -15.90
CA ILE A 13 7.32 -4.24 -14.94
C ILE A 13 7.44 -4.74 -13.50
N SER A 14 7.18 -6.02 -13.21
CA SER A 14 7.41 -6.60 -11.88
C SER A 14 8.88 -6.49 -11.46
N LYS A 15 9.81 -6.84 -12.35
CA LYS A 15 11.26 -6.71 -12.11
C LYS A 15 11.68 -5.26 -11.91
N LEU A 16 11.04 -4.30 -12.60
CA LEU A 16 11.26 -2.87 -12.39
C LEU A 16 10.86 -2.46 -10.97
N ILE A 17 9.66 -2.84 -10.53
CA ILE A 17 9.14 -2.54 -9.18
C ILE A 17 10.04 -3.16 -8.10
N GLU A 18 10.38 -4.45 -8.24
CA GLU A 18 11.25 -5.17 -7.31
C GLU A 18 12.66 -4.59 -7.24
N SER A 19 13.18 -4.08 -8.36
CA SER A 19 14.53 -3.51 -8.40
C SER A 19 14.67 -2.17 -7.67
N GLY A 20 13.56 -1.46 -7.40
CA GLY A 20 13.57 -0.11 -6.82
C GLY A 20 14.25 0.95 -7.69
N LEU A 21 14.57 0.64 -8.95
CA LEU A 21 15.28 1.53 -9.86
C LEU A 21 14.34 2.55 -10.51
N SER A 22 14.90 3.70 -10.90
CA SER A 22 14.17 4.63 -11.76
C SER A 22 13.94 4.03 -13.15
N LEU A 23 12.84 4.43 -13.80
CA LEU A 23 12.46 3.98 -15.14
C LEU A 23 13.60 4.13 -16.16
N ARG A 24 14.36 5.23 -16.07
CA ARG A 24 15.51 5.51 -16.94
C ARG A 24 16.68 4.57 -16.69
N GLN A 25 17.01 4.28 -15.43
CA GLN A 25 18.09 3.35 -15.08
C GLN A 25 17.74 1.92 -15.52
N PHE A 26 16.50 1.50 -15.30
CA PHE A 26 16.04 0.18 -15.71
C PHE A 26 16.00 0.03 -17.24
N ALA A 27 15.53 1.05 -17.96
CA ALA A 27 15.54 1.08 -19.43
C ALA A 27 16.95 0.93 -20.00
N GLN A 28 17.94 1.63 -19.44
CA GLN A 28 19.33 1.52 -19.84
C GLN A 28 19.91 0.12 -19.57
N ARG A 29 19.56 -0.48 -18.42
CA ARG A 29 20.06 -1.80 -18.01
C ARG A 29 19.50 -2.94 -18.86
N GLU A 30 18.20 -2.92 -19.14
CA GLU A 30 17.52 -3.98 -19.89
C GLU A 30 17.57 -3.73 -21.41
N GLY A 31 18.15 -2.62 -21.86
CA GLY A 31 18.24 -2.27 -23.29
C GLY A 31 16.88 -1.97 -23.92
N ILE A 32 15.90 -1.53 -23.13
CA ILE A 32 14.54 -1.19 -23.57
C ILE A 32 14.46 0.32 -23.75
N SER A 33 13.79 0.79 -24.81
CA SER A 33 13.58 2.23 -24.97
C SER A 33 12.68 2.78 -23.85
N LEU A 34 13.02 3.96 -23.36
CA LEU A 34 12.28 4.60 -22.26
C LEU A 34 10.81 4.80 -22.60
N SER A 35 10.50 5.14 -23.85
CA SER A 35 9.13 5.31 -24.34
C SER A 35 8.33 4.01 -24.32
N THR A 36 8.94 2.89 -24.70
CA THR A 36 8.29 1.57 -24.70
C THR A 36 8.02 1.10 -23.27
N LEU A 37 9.02 1.26 -22.39
CA LEU A 37 8.87 0.93 -20.97
C LEU A 37 7.82 1.81 -20.29
N TYR A 38 7.73 3.09 -20.66
CA TYR A 38 6.68 3.99 -20.19
C TYR A 38 5.28 3.54 -20.61
N SER A 39 5.08 3.17 -21.88
CA SER A 39 3.79 2.65 -22.35
C SER A 39 3.40 1.33 -21.67
N TRP A 40 4.38 0.45 -21.42
CA TRP A 40 4.13 -0.79 -20.66
C TRP A 40 3.81 -0.48 -19.21
N ARG A 41 4.52 0.46 -18.59
CA ARG A 41 4.18 0.95 -17.26
C ARG A 41 2.75 1.45 -17.26
N VAL A 42 2.34 2.43 -18.06
CA VAL A 42 0.94 2.91 -18.03
C VAL A 42 -0.07 1.76 -18.24
N LYS A 43 0.14 0.92 -19.27
CA LYS A 43 -0.81 -0.15 -19.62
C LYS A 43 -0.93 -1.25 -18.56
N TYR A 44 0.20 -1.71 -18.03
CA TYR A 44 0.22 -2.81 -17.06
C TYR A 44 0.15 -2.29 -15.63
N THR A 45 0.50 -1.04 -15.36
CA THR A 45 0.31 -0.38 -14.05
C THR A 45 -1.13 0.09 -13.87
N GLU A 46 -1.96 0.27 -14.91
CA GLU A 46 -3.42 0.43 -14.71
C GLU A 46 -4.14 -0.88 -14.41
N ALA A 47 -3.72 -1.98 -15.07
CA ALA A 47 -4.12 -3.33 -14.68
C ALA A 47 -3.61 -3.69 -13.27
N ASP A 48 -2.50 -3.06 -12.88
CA ASP A 48 -1.78 -3.24 -11.62
C ASP A 48 -1.83 -1.98 -10.74
N PHE A 49 -2.82 -1.10 -10.92
CA PHE A 49 -3.05 0.05 -10.03
C PHE A 49 -3.62 -0.45 -8.69
N ARG A 50 -3.91 -1.76 -8.63
CA ARG A 50 -4.08 -2.55 -7.41
C ARG A 50 -2.75 -2.83 -6.70
N LEU A 51 -1.61 -2.91 -7.41
CA LEU A 51 -0.28 -3.20 -6.87
C LEU A 51 0.67 -1.99 -6.76
N THR A 52 0.47 -0.87 -7.46
CA THR A 52 1.18 0.40 -7.16
C THR A 52 0.47 1.26 -6.11
N LYS A 53 -0.43 0.67 -5.32
CA LYS A 53 -0.88 1.29 -4.07
C LYS A 53 0.33 1.44 -3.17
N SER A 54 0.81 2.67 -3.04
CA SER A 54 1.76 3.11 -2.04
C SER A 54 1.22 2.76 -0.64
N ASN A 55 1.43 1.53 -0.16
CA ASN A 55 1.00 1.06 1.16
C ASN A 55 -0.35 1.67 1.64
N THR A 56 -1.35 1.77 0.74
CA THR A 56 -2.58 2.46 1.12
C THR A 56 -3.35 1.55 2.08
N PRO A 57 -3.97 2.09 3.13
CA PRO A 57 -4.77 1.35 4.12
C PRO A 57 -5.76 0.37 3.55
N GLU A 58 -6.21 0.57 2.31
CA GLU A 58 -7.19 -0.29 1.66
C GLU A 58 -6.62 -1.65 1.25
N ASN A 59 -5.30 -1.83 1.20
CA ASN A 59 -4.66 -3.11 0.89
C ASN A 59 -4.34 -3.96 2.11
N TRP A 60 -4.42 -3.40 3.32
CA TRP A 60 -4.16 -4.13 4.55
C TRP A 60 -5.37 -4.98 4.93
N THR A 61 -5.16 -6.27 5.19
CA THR A 61 -6.21 -7.17 5.71
C THR A 61 -6.66 -6.73 7.10
N ALA A 62 -7.85 -7.15 7.53
CA ALA A 62 -8.34 -6.84 8.88
C ALA A 62 -7.37 -7.31 9.97
N GLU A 63 -6.73 -8.46 9.78
CA GLU A 63 -5.72 -9.01 10.69
C GLU A 63 -4.45 -8.16 10.74
N GLN A 64 -3.96 -7.66 9.60
CA GLN A 64 -2.80 -6.78 9.55
C GLN A 64 -3.09 -5.43 10.21
N LYS A 65 -4.28 -4.86 9.97
CA LYS A 65 -4.72 -3.62 10.64
C LYS A 65 -4.79 -3.80 12.14
N PHE A 66 -5.38 -4.90 12.59
CA PHE A 66 -5.47 -5.23 14.01
C PHE A 66 -4.08 -5.41 14.64
N SER A 67 -3.18 -6.13 13.95
CA SER A 67 -1.80 -6.32 14.41
C SER A 67 -1.07 -4.99 14.57
N ALA A 68 -1.19 -4.07 13.61
CA ALA A 68 -0.60 -2.74 13.70
C ALA A 68 -1.14 -1.94 14.90
N VAL A 69 -2.44 -2.04 15.19
CA VAL A 69 -3.06 -1.41 16.38
C VAL A 69 -2.48 -1.99 17.68
N ILE A 70 -2.28 -3.30 17.76
CA ILE A 70 -1.69 -3.96 18.94
C ILE A 70 -0.22 -3.59 19.11
N GLU A 71 0.57 -3.63 18.04
CA GLU A 71 2.00 -3.28 18.06
C GLU A 71 2.23 -1.85 18.54
N THR A 72 1.38 -0.91 18.08
CA THR A 72 1.50 0.50 18.43
C THR A 72 0.80 0.91 19.73
N ALA A 73 0.08 0.00 20.40
CA ALA A 73 -0.74 0.34 21.57
C ALA A 73 0.07 0.91 22.76
N ALA A 74 1.32 0.45 22.93
CA ALA A 74 2.22 0.88 23.99
C ALA A 74 3.32 1.86 23.52
N MET A 75 3.33 2.24 22.24
CA MET A 75 4.33 3.13 21.66
C MET A 75 3.99 4.60 21.95
N SER A 76 5.02 5.41 22.12
CA SER A 76 4.92 6.87 22.11
C SER A 76 4.60 7.41 20.70
N GLU A 77 4.16 8.66 20.60
CA GLU A 77 3.83 9.30 19.32
C GLU A 77 5.02 9.31 18.33
N VAL A 78 6.24 9.44 18.85
CA VAL A 78 7.47 9.39 18.06
C VAL A 78 7.69 7.99 17.49
N GLU A 79 7.55 6.96 18.32
CA GLU A 79 7.70 5.57 17.92
C GLU A 79 6.62 5.14 16.91
N VAL A 80 5.37 5.61 17.09
CA VAL A 80 4.29 5.41 16.11
C VAL A 80 4.64 6.08 14.78
N SER A 81 5.18 7.29 14.80
CA SER A 81 5.60 8.00 13.58
C SER A 81 6.72 7.24 12.85
N GLU A 82 7.68 6.68 13.56
CA GLU A 82 8.74 5.84 12.99
C GLU A 82 8.20 4.52 12.43
N TYR A 83 7.30 3.87 13.16
CA TYR A 83 6.60 2.66 12.72
C TYR A 83 5.86 2.92 11.40
N CYS A 84 5.09 4.00 11.35
CA CYS A 84 4.33 4.44 10.19
C CYS A 84 5.24 4.65 8.98
N ARG A 85 6.38 5.35 9.13
CA ARG A 85 7.34 5.56 8.03
C ARG A 85 7.91 4.24 7.50
N LYS A 86 8.24 3.28 8.38
CA LYS A 86 8.76 1.96 7.98
C LYS A 86 7.71 1.12 7.25
N LYS A 87 6.44 1.26 7.65
CA LYS A 87 5.30 0.48 7.13
C LYS A 87 4.52 1.21 6.03
N GLY A 88 4.93 2.41 5.63
CA GLY A 88 4.23 3.23 4.64
C GLY A 88 2.84 3.71 5.08
N LEU A 89 2.60 3.79 6.39
CA LEU A 89 1.34 4.21 6.99
C LEU A 89 1.42 5.66 7.49
N PHE A 90 0.25 6.19 7.86
CA PHE A 90 0.12 7.45 8.59
C PHE A 90 -0.46 7.18 9.99
N PRO A 91 -0.01 7.91 11.03
CA PRO A 91 -0.52 7.74 12.40
C PRO A 91 -2.05 7.79 12.51
N GLU A 92 -2.68 8.65 11.72
CA GLU A 92 -4.15 8.82 11.67
C GLU A 92 -4.86 7.53 11.24
N GLN A 93 -4.23 6.71 10.39
CA GLN A 93 -4.78 5.45 9.92
C GLN A 93 -4.82 4.42 11.04
N ILE A 94 -3.77 4.36 11.85
CA ILE A 94 -3.70 3.49 13.02
C ILE A 94 -4.78 3.90 14.03
N GLN A 95 -4.97 5.20 14.25
CA GLN A 95 -6.06 5.70 15.10
C GLN A 95 -7.44 5.32 14.56
N GLN A 96 -7.66 5.45 13.25
CA GLN A 96 -8.93 5.07 12.62
C GLN A 96 -9.21 3.57 12.77
N TRP A 97 -8.20 2.72 12.64
CA TRP A 97 -8.35 1.27 12.84
C TRP A 97 -8.61 0.93 14.30
N LYS A 98 -7.91 1.58 15.23
CA LYS A 98 -8.18 1.45 16.67
C LYS A 98 -9.63 1.78 16.99
N GLN A 99 -10.14 2.89 16.46
CA GLN A 99 -11.54 3.29 16.65
C GLN A 99 -12.50 2.26 16.04
N SER A 100 -12.18 1.75 14.84
CA SER A 100 -13.00 0.73 14.17
C SER A 100 -13.05 -0.57 14.98
N CYS A 101 -11.94 -0.99 15.59
CA CYS A 101 -11.88 -2.15 16.49
C CYS A 101 -12.74 -1.95 17.75
N ILE A 102 -12.70 -0.76 18.35
CA ILE A 102 -13.53 -0.43 19.51
C ILE A 102 -15.00 -0.45 19.12
N SER A 103 -15.38 0.25 18.05
CA SER A 103 -16.77 0.37 17.61
C SER A 103 -17.37 -0.96 17.11
N GLY A 104 -16.56 -1.86 16.55
CA GLY A 104 -17.00 -3.21 16.20
C GLY A 104 -17.37 -4.08 17.41
N ASN A 105 -16.79 -3.79 18.58
CA ASN A 105 -17.03 -4.53 19.82
C ASN A 105 -18.05 -3.85 20.75
N GLN A 106 -18.52 -2.64 20.42
CA GLN A 106 -19.56 -1.97 21.17
C GLN A 106 -20.93 -2.65 20.94
N SER A 107 -21.67 -2.86 22.03
CA SER A 107 -23.04 -3.36 21.92
C SER A 107 -23.98 -2.28 21.37
N GLU A 108 -25.14 -2.68 20.85
CA GLU A 108 -26.18 -1.74 20.41
C GLU A 108 -26.66 -0.83 21.56
N ALA A 109 -26.56 -1.27 22.81
CA ALA A 109 -26.85 -0.46 23.99
C ALA A 109 -25.77 0.62 24.23
N ASP A 110 -24.50 0.32 23.97
CA ASP A 110 -23.39 1.26 24.12
C ASP A 110 -23.43 2.34 23.03
N LYS A 111 -23.78 1.96 21.79
CA LYS A 111 -23.96 2.90 20.67
C LYS A 111 -25.09 3.90 20.92
N ARG A 112 -26.21 3.45 21.49
CA ARG A 112 -27.36 4.33 21.83
C ARG A 112 -27.02 5.36 22.91
N LYS A 113 -26.15 5.02 23.87
CA LYS A 113 -25.70 5.97 24.90
C LYS A 113 -24.80 7.08 24.34
N GLN A 114 -24.03 6.80 23.29
CA GLN A 114 -23.15 7.78 22.63
C GLN A 114 -23.89 8.76 21.71
N GLN A 115 -25.07 8.41 21.21
CA GLN A 115 -25.90 9.29 20.36
C GLN A 115 -26.82 10.23 21.15
N ALA A 116 -26.97 10.00 22.45
CA ALA A 116 -27.84 10.77 23.34
C ALA A 116 -27.08 11.88 24.13
N GLN A 117 -25.81 12.14 23.79
CA GLN A 117 -24.97 13.19 24.36
C GLN A 117 -24.58 14.23 23.31
#